data_AF-A0AAD3NL95-F1
#
_entry.id   AF-A0AAD3NL95-F1
#
_cell.length_a   1.000
_cell.length_b   1.000
_cell.length_c   1.000
_cell.angle_alpha   90.00
_cell.angle_beta   90.00
_cell.angle_gamma   90.00
#
_symmetry.space_group_name_H-M   'P 1'
#
loop_
_entity.id
_entity.type
_entity.pdbx_description
1 polymer ?
#
loop_
_entity_poly.entity_id
_entity_poly.type
_entity_poly.pdbx_seq_one_letter_code
_entity_poly.pdbx_strand_id
1 'polypeptide(L)'
;MLALRMFLLLGLTWTCRAASGDPWGQCPVSRNCKDKFGDGSCNTECMEPECLGDGFDCVKDRGHCNPDHIKYCRDHYADAHCGQGCNSAPCGWDGSDCFTHQSPQWAKGTLVLHTNIPLERGTFSNSSLLWALSVLLQSPLKLRGSTPLATNRKLFDFDPQQLADLLAQATPSDSNGCVLSEMGL
;
A
#
# COMPACT_ATOMS: atom_id res chain seq x y z
N MET A 1 36.59 -13.69 42.37
CA MET A 1 35.16 -13.41 42.11
C MET A 1 35.09 -12.69 40.77
N LEU A 2 34.74 -13.43 39.72
CA LEU A 2 34.70 -12.94 38.34
C LEU A 2 33.24 -12.58 38.04
N ALA A 3 32.90 -11.29 38.05
CA ALA A 3 31.56 -10.83 37.68
C ALA A 3 31.53 -10.53 36.19
N LEU A 4 31.05 -11.50 35.42
CA LEU A 4 30.66 -11.37 34.03
C LEU A 4 29.42 -10.46 33.95
N ARG A 5 29.56 -9.23 33.45
CA ARG A 5 28.40 -8.39 33.09
C ARG A 5 28.26 -8.33 31.58
N MET A 6 27.44 -9.26 31.09
CA MET A 6 26.77 -9.26 29.81
C MET A 6 25.95 -7.97 29.67
N PHE A 7 26.24 -7.14 28.67
CA PHE A 7 25.33 -6.09 28.21
C PHE A 7 24.86 -6.43 26.80
N LEU A 8 23.55 -6.64 26.73
CA LEU A 8 22.77 -7.07 25.58
C LEU A 8 22.83 -6.04 24.45
N LEU A 9 23.16 -6.52 23.25
CA LEU A 9 22.96 -5.83 21.99
C LEU A 9 21.46 -5.84 21.67
N LEU A 10 20.77 -4.71 21.81
CA LEU A 10 19.44 -4.51 21.23
C LEU A 10 19.40 -3.13 20.59
N GLY A 11 19.52 -3.12 19.27
CA GLY A 11 19.46 -1.92 18.45
C GLY A 11 19.11 -2.26 17.00
N LEU A 12 18.16 -3.17 16.78
CA LEU A 12 17.43 -3.24 15.51
C LEU A 12 16.45 -2.06 15.49
N THR A 13 16.97 -0.85 15.28
CA THR A 13 16.11 0.28 14.90
C THR A 13 15.78 0.10 13.42
N TRP A 14 14.74 -0.69 13.15
CA TRP A 14 14.01 -0.55 11.89
C TRP A 14 13.30 0.79 11.92
N THR A 15 13.94 1.82 11.37
CA THR A 15 13.24 3.05 11.03
C THR A 15 12.36 2.74 9.82
N CYS A 16 11.09 2.40 10.07
CA CYS A 16 10.05 2.43 9.05
C CYS A 16 9.87 3.89 8.62
N ARG A 17 10.51 4.30 7.52
CA ARG A 17 10.35 5.64 6.95
C ARG A 17 9.49 5.52 5.69
N ALA A 18 8.18 5.56 5.86
CA ALA A 18 7.21 5.54 4.76
C ALA A 18 7.07 6.91 4.07
N ALA A 19 7.50 7.99 4.72
CA ALA A 19 7.61 9.33 4.14
C ALA A 19 8.59 10.18 4.97
N SER A 20 9.02 11.33 4.45
CA SER A 20 9.90 12.27 5.15
C SER A 20 9.20 13.05 6.28
N GLY A 21 7.88 12.92 6.45
CA GLY A 21 7.06 13.66 7.43
C GLY A 21 6.29 12.78 8.42
N ASP A 22 5.75 13.42 9.46
CA ASP A 22 4.89 12.80 10.47
C ASP A 22 3.49 12.51 9.86
N PRO A 23 3.05 11.24 9.76
CA PRO A 23 1.72 10.89 9.22
C PRO A 23 0.55 11.56 9.96
N TRP A 24 0.74 11.91 11.24
CA TRP A 24 -0.28 12.58 12.06
C TRP A 24 -0.11 14.10 12.12
N GLY A 25 0.80 14.68 11.32
CA GLY A 25 1.13 16.11 11.38
C GLY A 25 -0.02 17.07 11.10
N GLN A 26 -1.12 16.57 10.51
CA GLN A 26 -2.36 17.34 10.27
C GLN A 26 -3.48 17.00 11.27
N CYS A 27 -3.32 15.96 12.09
CA CYS A 27 -4.31 15.56 13.09
C CYS A 27 -4.13 16.37 14.39
N PRO A 28 -5.22 16.86 15.03
CA PRO A 28 -5.12 17.54 16.31
C PRO A 28 -4.50 16.66 17.41
N VAL A 29 -3.34 17.09 17.93
CA VAL A 29 -2.57 16.35 18.96
C VAL A 29 -3.42 16.01 20.19
N SER A 30 -4.37 16.88 20.56
CA SER A 30 -5.24 16.69 21.73
C SER A 30 -6.13 15.44 21.66
N ARG A 31 -6.34 14.85 20.48
CA ARG A 31 -7.19 13.67 20.29
C ARG A 31 -6.47 12.34 20.55
N ASN A 32 -5.13 12.36 20.57
CA ASN A 32 -4.27 11.18 20.73
C ASN A 32 -4.57 10.04 19.73
N CYS A 33 -4.96 10.37 18.49
CA CYS A 33 -5.38 9.38 17.49
C CYS A 33 -4.26 8.42 17.06
N LYS A 34 -3.00 8.81 17.25
CA LYS A 34 -1.85 7.94 16.97
C LYS A 34 -1.85 6.67 17.84
N ASP A 35 -2.23 6.80 19.10
CA ASP A 35 -2.21 5.67 20.05
C ASP A 35 -3.44 4.76 19.90
N LYS A 36 -4.49 5.27 19.23
CA LYS A 36 -5.77 4.61 18.98
C LYS A 36 -5.86 3.93 17.61
N PHE A 37 -4.98 4.31 16.68
CA PHE A 37 -5.03 3.88 15.29
C PHE A 37 -4.96 2.35 15.15
N GLY A 38 -6.04 1.73 14.65
CA GLY A 38 -6.06 0.30 14.34
C GLY A 38 -6.03 -0.59 15.59
N ASP A 39 -6.45 -0.08 16.75
CA ASP A 39 -6.53 -0.82 18.02
C ASP A 39 -7.79 -1.71 18.12
N GLY A 40 -8.72 -1.56 17.17
CA GLY A 40 -9.98 -2.31 17.06
C GLY A 40 -11.15 -1.69 17.82
N SER A 41 -10.92 -0.60 18.56
CA SER A 41 -11.96 0.21 19.20
C SER A 41 -12.31 1.38 18.29
N CYS A 42 -13.59 1.58 18.01
CA CYS A 42 -14.00 2.72 17.19
C CYS A 42 -13.94 4.03 17.99
N ASN A 43 -13.02 4.92 17.62
CA ASN A 43 -12.84 6.28 18.14
C ASN A 43 -13.32 7.29 17.08
N THR A 44 -14.57 7.73 17.18
CA THR A 44 -15.19 8.57 16.15
C THR A 44 -14.52 9.92 15.96
N GLU A 45 -13.81 10.43 16.98
CA GLU A 45 -13.00 11.65 16.90
C GLU A 45 -11.69 11.50 16.10
N CYS A 46 -11.35 10.29 15.65
CA CYS A 46 -10.17 9.99 14.85
C CYS A 46 -10.51 9.59 13.42
N MET A 47 -11.79 9.66 13.04
CA MET A 47 -12.26 9.22 11.72
C MET A 47 -11.99 10.22 10.60
N GLU A 48 -11.64 11.46 10.90
CA GLU A 48 -11.35 12.45 9.86
C GLU A 48 -10.11 12.07 9.03
N PRO A 49 -10.08 12.42 7.74
CA PRO A 49 -8.98 12.06 6.84
C PRO A 49 -7.59 12.49 7.36
N GLU A 50 -7.51 13.65 8.02
CA GLU A 50 -6.25 14.16 8.60
C GLU A 50 -5.73 13.29 9.75
N CYS A 51 -6.63 12.52 10.39
CA CYS A 51 -6.34 11.57 11.46
C CYS A 51 -6.31 10.11 11.00
N LEU A 52 -6.24 9.89 9.68
CA LEU A 52 -6.09 8.58 9.05
C LEU A 52 -7.25 7.61 9.31
N GLY A 53 -8.45 8.14 9.56
CA GLY A 53 -9.66 7.33 9.63
C GLY A 53 -9.69 6.30 10.75
N ASP A 54 -9.00 6.56 11.86
CA ASP A 54 -8.90 5.66 13.02
C ASP A 54 -8.41 4.24 12.67
N GLY A 55 -7.55 4.11 11.66
CA GLY A 55 -7.10 2.79 11.18
C GLY A 55 -8.24 1.91 10.65
N PHE A 56 -9.35 2.56 10.26
CA PHE A 56 -10.62 1.98 9.83
C PHE A 56 -11.41 1.27 10.94
N ASP A 57 -11.09 1.43 12.23
CA ASP A 57 -11.72 0.67 13.34
C ASP A 57 -13.24 0.89 13.44
N CYS A 58 -13.71 2.03 12.93
CA CYS A 58 -15.13 2.35 12.83
C CYS A 58 -15.84 1.79 11.58
N VAL A 59 -15.13 1.16 10.64
CA VAL A 59 -15.74 0.54 9.44
C VAL A 59 -16.47 -0.73 9.87
N LYS A 60 -17.79 -0.62 9.99
CA LYS A 60 -18.69 -1.77 10.23
C LYS A 60 -18.69 -2.64 8.97
N ASP A 61 -18.70 -3.95 9.15
CA ASP A 61 -18.75 -4.94 8.05
C ASP A 61 -17.50 -5.04 7.18
N ARG A 62 -16.29 -4.85 7.76
CA ARG A 62 -15.05 -5.21 7.05
C ARG A 62 -15.08 -6.64 6.51
N GLY A 63 -15.81 -7.54 7.18
CA GLY A 63 -15.89 -8.95 6.81
C GLY A 63 -14.50 -9.58 6.75
N HIS A 64 -14.39 -10.70 6.05
CA HIS A 64 -13.10 -11.27 5.68
C HIS A 64 -13.24 -11.83 4.27
N CYS A 65 -12.14 -11.81 3.51
CA CYS A 65 -12.13 -12.52 2.25
C CYS A 65 -12.12 -14.01 2.59
N ASN A 66 -12.98 -14.81 1.93
CA ASN A 66 -13.03 -16.24 2.17
C ASN A 66 -11.61 -16.82 2.01
N PRO A 67 -11.02 -17.46 3.03
CA PRO A 67 -9.64 -17.97 2.97
C PRO A 67 -9.38 -18.88 1.77
N ASP A 68 -10.37 -19.70 1.38
CA ASP A 68 -10.28 -20.61 0.24
C ASP A 68 -10.24 -19.88 -1.10
N HIS A 69 -10.73 -18.64 -1.15
CA HIS A 69 -10.78 -17.80 -2.36
C HIS A 69 -9.66 -16.75 -2.42
N ILE A 70 -8.91 -16.52 -1.33
CA ILE A 70 -7.83 -15.50 -1.29
C ILE A 70 -6.84 -15.71 -2.43
N LYS A 71 -6.37 -16.95 -2.64
CA LYS A 71 -5.42 -17.22 -3.72
C LYS A 71 -6.00 -16.85 -5.08
N TYR A 72 -7.25 -17.22 -5.33
CA TYR A 72 -7.93 -16.93 -6.58
C TYR A 72 -8.08 -15.42 -6.80
N CYS A 73 -8.64 -14.69 -5.82
CA CYS A 73 -8.82 -13.24 -5.93
C CYS A 73 -7.50 -12.49 -6.11
N ARG A 74 -6.42 -12.97 -5.48
CA ARG A 74 -5.09 -12.38 -5.63
C ARG A 74 -4.49 -12.61 -7.01
N ASP A 75 -4.69 -13.80 -7.58
CA ASP A 75 -4.13 -14.16 -8.89
C ASP A 75 -4.92 -13.52 -10.05
N HIS A 76 -6.21 -13.22 -9.84
CA HIS A 76 -7.13 -12.62 -10.83
C HIS A 76 -7.39 -11.11 -10.61
N TYR A 77 -6.74 -10.49 -9.64
CA TYR A 77 -6.95 -9.07 -9.35
C TYR A 77 -6.60 -8.17 -10.54
N ALA A 78 -7.56 -7.34 -10.98
CA ALA A 78 -7.40 -6.40 -12.08
C ALA A 78 -7.00 -7.05 -13.43
N ASP A 79 -7.49 -8.26 -13.70
CA ASP A 79 -7.26 -9.04 -14.93
C ASP A 79 -8.27 -8.75 -16.06
N ALA A 80 -9.16 -7.77 -15.86
CA ALA A 80 -10.25 -7.35 -16.73
C ALA A 80 -11.44 -8.34 -16.85
N HIS A 81 -11.50 -9.37 -16.01
CA HIS A 81 -12.64 -10.28 -15.91
C HIS A 81 -13.29 -10.19 -14.54
N CYS A 82 -14.57 -9.82 -14.50
CA CYS A 82 -15.29 -9.67 -13.25
C CYS A 82 -15.51 -11.02 -12.52
N GLY A 83 -14.77 -11.22 -11.44
CA GLY A 83 -14.96 -12.23 -10.41
C GLY A 83 -15.88 -11.72 -9.29
N GLN A 84 -17.19 -11.98 -9.40
CA GLN A 84 -18.18 -11.54 -8.40
C GLN A 84 -17.87 -12.00 -6.96
N GLY A 85 -17.23 -13.16 -6.78
CA GLY A 85 -16.78 -13.64 -5.47
C GLY A 85 -15.63 -12.83 -4.85
N CYS A 86 -14.92 -12.05 -5.66
CA CYS A 86 -13.82 -11.17 -5.25
C CYS A 86 -14.25 -9.69 -5.20
N ASN A 87 -15.45 -9.37 -5.70
CA ASN A 87 -16.00 -8.02 -5.74
C ASN A 87 -16.57 -7.57 -4.38
N SER A 88 -15.71 -7.50 -3.36
CA SER A 88 -16.06 -7.00 -2.03
C SER A 88 -14.87 -6.28 -1.39
N ALA A 89 -15.14 -5.42 -0.41
CA ALA A 89 -14.12 -4.69 0.33
C ALA A 89 -12.99 -5.56 0.90
N PRO A 90 -13.27 -6.65 1.63
CA PRO A 90 -12.19 -7.48 2.18
C PRO A 90 -11.39 -8.25 1.12
N CYS A 91 -11.92 -8.40 -0.10
CA CYS A 91 -11.23 -9.05 -1.22
C CYS A 91 -10.65 -8.06 -2.25
N GLY A 92 -10.72 -6.75 -1.99
CA GLY A 92 -10.13 -5.71 -2.86
C GLY A 92 -10.97 -5.33 -4.09
N TRP A 93 -12.28 -5.57 -4.08
CA TRP A 93 -13.20 -5.23 -5.18
C TRP A 93 -12.82 -5.80 -6.54
N ASP A 94 -12.15 -6.95 -6.55
CA ASP A 94 -11.67 -7.59 -7.79
C ASP A 94 -10.82 -6.65 -8.66
N GLY A 95 -10.15 -5.69 -8.01
CA GLY A 95 -9.40 -4.64 -8.71
C GLY A 95 -10.24 -3.79 -9.64
N SER A 96 -11.52 -3.61 -9.35
CA SER A 96 -12.50 -2.83 -10.12
C SER A 96 -12.93 -3.43 -11.46
N ASP A 97 -12.66 -4.72 -11.74
CA ASP A 97 -13.03 -5.33 -13.03
C ASP A 97 -14.55 -5.50 -13.20
N CYS A 98 -15.30 -5.49 -12.10
CA CYS A 98 -16.76 -5.52 -12.12
C CYS A 98 -17.44 -4.16 -12.40
N PHE A 99 -16.69 -3.06 -12.53
CA PHE A 99 -17.22 -1.70 -12.70
C PHE A 99 -17.05 -1.20 -14.14
N THR A 100 -17.65 -1.88 -15.11
CA THR A 100 -17.45 -1.61 -16.55
C THR A 100 -18.20 -0.41 -17.10
N HIS A 101 -19.26 0.04 -16.41
CA HIS A 101 -20.14 1.13 -16.86
C HIS A 101 -19.99 2.41 -16.04
N GLN A 102 -18.97 2.49 -15.19
CA GLN A 102 -18.74 3.62 -14.30
C GLN A 102 -17.42 4.30 -14.67
N SER A 103 -17.38 5.62 -14.61
CA SER A 103 -16.12 6.34 -14.74
C SER A 103 -15.34 6.19 -13.42
N PRO A 104 -14.04 5.84 -13.46
CA PRO A 104 -13.24 5.71 -12.26
C PRO A 104 -13.14 7.05 -11.54
N GLN A 105 -13.28 7.04 -10.23
CA GLN A 105 -12.96 8.18 -9.38
C GLN A 105 -11.53 8.00 -8.87
N TRP A 106 -10.65 8.95 -9.16
CA TRP A 106 -9.25 8.86 -8.75
C TRP A 106 -8.98 9.77 -7.55
N ALA A 107 -8.26 9.25 -6.56
CA ALA A 107 -7.65 10.09 -5.54
C ALA A 107 -6.67 11.09 -6.20
N LYS A 108 -6.51 12.27 -5.60
CA LYS A 108 -5.56 13.26 -6.11
C LYS A 108 -4.12 12.76 -5.89
N GLY A 109 -3.32 12.77 -6.96
CA GLY A 109 -1.91 12.39 -6.93
C GLY A 109 -1.66 10.94 -7.34
N THR A 110 -0.47 10.43 -7.06
CA THR A 110 -0.05 9.06 -7.40
C THR A 110 0.66 8.45 -6.20
N LEU A 111 0.31 7.22 -5.83
CA LEU A 111 1.00 6.46 -4.80
C LEU A 111 2.27 5.85 -5.39
N VAL A 112 3.41 6.17 -4.78
CA VAL A 112 4.71 5.69 -5.21
C VAL A 112 5.30 4.71 -4.22
N LEU A 113 5.58 3.50 -4.68
CA LEU A 113 6.13 2.44 -3.87
C LEU A 113 7.46 1.95 -4.44
N HIS A 114 8.55 2.20 -3.72
CA HIS A 114 9.84 1.59 -4.02
C HIS A 114 9.96 0.28 -3.23
N THR A 115 10.06 -0.85 -3.94
CA THR A 115 10.18 -2.18 -3.33
C THR A 115 11.51 -2.82 -3.68
N ASN A 116 12.05 -3.64 -2.79
CA ASN A 116 13.21 -4.47 -3.11
C ASN A 116 12.80 -5.81 -3.76
N ILE A 117 11.69 -5.84 -4.49
CA ILE A 117 11.18 -7.02 -5.18
C ILE A 117 11.78 -7.03 -6.59
N PRO A 118 12.55 -8.07 -6.98
CA PRO A 118 13.09 -8.17 -8.34
C PRO A 118 11.94 -8.25 -9.34
N LEU A 119 11.91 -7.33 -10.32
CA LEU A 119 10.86 -7.29 -11.34
C LEU A 119 10.86 -8.56 -12.23
N GLU A 120 11.98 -9.28 -12.28
CA GLU A 120 12.29 -10.30 -13.29
C GLU A 120 12.39 -11.75 -12.76
N ARG A 121 12.33 -12.02 -11.44
CA ARG A 121 12.54 -13.40 -10.93
C ARG A 121 11.55 -13.83 -9.87
N GLY A 122 10.43 -14.34 -10.36
CA GLY A 122 9.55 -15.28 -9.66
C GLY A 122 8.19 -14.68 -9.37
N THR A 123 7.16 -15.14 -10.09
CA THR A 123 5.72 -15.29 -9.73
C THR A 123 5.02 -14.25 -8.84
N PHE A 124 5.62 -13.10 -8.53
CA PHE A 124 4.99 -11.98 -7.89
C PHE A 124 4.38 -11.14 -9.01
N SER A 125 3.20 -11.56 -9.43
CA SER A 125 2.35 -10.75 -10.28
C SER A 125 2.08 -9.41 -9.59
N ASN A 126 2.11 -8.32 -10.33
CA ASN A 126 1.62 -7.01 -9.86
C ASN A 126 0.24 -7.15 -9.18
N SER A 127 -0.59 -8.11 -9.63
CA SER A 127 -1.87 -8.46 -9.02
C SER A 127 -1.75 -8.79 -7.52
N SER A 128 -0.73 -9.52 -7.09
CA SER A 128 -0.57 -9.91 -5.68
C SER A 128 -0.25 -8.74 -4.77
N LEU A 129 0.63 -7.84 -5.22
CA LEU A 129 0.98 -6.63 -4.47
C LEU A 129 -0.20 -5.66 -4.42
N LEU A 130 -0.83 -5.39 -5.57
CA LEU A 130 -1.95 -4.46 -5.67
C LEU A 130 -3.17 -4.97 -4.90
N TRP A 131 -3.47 -6.26 -4.96
CA TRP A 131 -4.52 -6.88 -4.16
C TRP A 131 -4.29 -6.64 -2.66
N ALA A 132 -3.09 -6.97 -2.17
CA ALA A 132 -2.77 -6.81 -0.75
C ALA A 132 -2.88 -5.34 -0.30
N LEU A 133 -2.34 -4.43 -1.09
CA LEU A 133 -2.44 -2.99 -0.82
C LEU A 133 -3.89 -2.50 -0.86
N SER A 134 -4.71 -3.02 -1.77
CA SER A 134 -6.11 -2.60 -1.88
C SER A 134 -6.95 -3.03 -0.69
N VAL A 135 -6.69 -4.24 -0.17
CA VAL A 135 -7.30 -4.72 1.07
C VAL A 135 -6.82 -3.88 2.27
N LEU A 136 -5.52 -3.54 2.34
CA LEU A 136 -4.98 -2.74 3.44
C LEU A 136 -5.48 -1.29 3.44
N LEU A 137 -5.54 -0.66 2.27
CA LEU A 137 -5.97 0.73 2.09
C LEU A 137 -7.50 0.87 2.00
N GLN A 138 -8.23 -0.25 1.95
CA GLN A 138 -9.69 -0.28 1.78
C GLN A 138 -10.16 0.49 0.54
N SER A 139 -9.40 0.41 -0.56
CA SER A 139 -9.82 0.90 -1.87
C SER A 139 -9.01 0.22 -2.99
N PRO A 140 -9.58 0.06 -4.19
CA PRO A 140 -8.90 -0.60 -5.30
C PRO A 140 -7.71 0.24 -5.81
N LEU A 141 -6.57 -0.42 -6.05
CA LEU A 141 -5.40 0.17 -6.69
C LEU A 141 -5.25 -0.31 -8.12
N LYS A 142 -4.97 0.61 -9.04
CA LYS A 142 -4.57 0.29 -10.41
C LYS A 142 -3.11 0.67 -10.63
N LEU A 143 -2.36 -0.21 -11.30
CA LEU A 143 -0.98 0.07 -11.68
C LEU A 143 -0.97 1.06 -12.84
N ARG A 144 -0.32 2.20 -12.65
CA ARG A 144 -0.10 3.17 -13.73
C ARG A 144 1.17 2.86 -14.52
N GLY A 145 2.19 2.37 -13.83
CA GLY A 145 3.44 1.96 -14.44
C GLY A 145 4.41 1.39 -13.41
N SER A 146 5.43 0.70 -13.90
CA SER A 146 6.56 0.26 -13.11
C SER A 146 7.84 0.59 -13.87
N THR A 147 8.85 1.02 -13.13
CA THR A 147 10.17 1.34 -13.71
C THR A 147 11.26 0.82 -12.78
N PRO A 148 12.28 0.14 -13.30
CA PRO A 148 13.43 -0.23 -12.50
C PRO A 148 14.14 0.99 -11.89
N LEU A 149 14.41 0.96 -10.58
CA LEU A 149 15.24 1.94 -9.90
C LEU A 149 16.57 1.30 -9.47
N ALA A 150 17.67 1.90 -9.92
CA ALA A 150 19.00 1.44 -9.54
C ALA A 150 19.17 1.47 -8.00
N THR A 151 19.79 0.45 -7.43
CA THR A 151 19.92 0.25 -5.97
C THR A 151 20.70 1.36 -5.25
N ASN A 152 21.47 2.15 -5.99
CA ASN A 152 22.21 3.30 -5.48
C ASN A 152 21.40 4.61 -5.46
N ARG A 153 20.16 4.60 -5.97
CA ARG A 153 19.28 5.78 -6.01
C ARG A 153 18.17 5.66 -4.98
N LYS A 154 17.85 6.75 -4.29
CA LYS A 154 16.73 6.78 -3.34
C LYS A 154 15.53 7.46 -4.00
N LEU A 155 14.33 6.93 -3.74
CA LEU A 155 13.09 7.47 -4.29
C LEU A 155 12.89 8.95 -3.95
N PHE A 156 13.23 9.35 -2.72
CA PHE A 156 13.05 10.72 -2.25
C PHE A 156 14.07 11.73 -2.79
N ASP A 157 15.03 11.27 -3.62
CA ASP A 157 15.97 12.17 -4.31
C ASP A 157 15.38 12.71 -5.63
N PHE A 158 14.23 12.18 -6.07
CA PHE A 158 13.57 12.58 -7.30
C PHE A 158 12.46 13.58 -7.05
N ASP A 159 12.36 14.59 -7.92
CA ASP A 159 11.16 15.42 -8.01
C ASP A 159 10.04 14.72 -8.81
N PRO A 160 8.78 15.21 -8.72
CA PRO A 160 7.65 14.58 -9.42
C PRO A 160 7.82 14.50 -10.95
N GLN A 161 8.49 15.47 -11.57
CA GLN A 161 8.71 15.47 -13.03
C GLN A 161 9.74 14.42 -13.41
N GLN A 162 10.83 14.32 -12.66
CA GLN A 162 11.85 13.28 -12.86
C GLN A 162 11.28 11.87 -12.71
N LEU A 163 10.37 11.68 -11.75
CA LEU A 163 9.69 10.41 -11.57
C LEU A 163 8.73 10.10 -12.73
N ALA A 164 8.00 11.10 -13.25
CA ALA A 164 7.18 10.94 -14.43
C ALA A 164 8.01 10.59 -15.68
N ASP A 165 9.16 11.24 -15.84
CA ASP A 165 10.08 11.01 -16.96
C ASP A 165 10.69 9.60 -16.91
N LEU A 166 10.99 9.07 -15.72
CA LEU A 166 11.45 7.69 -15.52
C LEU A 166 10.45 6.61 -15.97
N LEU A 167 9.16 6.94 -16.01
CA LEU A 167 8.11 6.03 -16.48
C LEU A 167 7.88 6.11 -17.98
N ALA A 168 8.10 7.29 -18.56
CA ALA A 168 7.98 7.51 -19.98
C ALA A 168 9.14 6.86 -20.78
N GLN A 169 10.26 6.56 -20.11
CA GLN A 169 11.43 5.93 -20.71
C GLN A 169 11.34 4.41 -20.63
N ALA A 170 11.42 3.73 -21.78
CA ALA A 170 11.66 2.30 -21.84
C ALA A 170 13.13 2.02 -21.52
N THR A 171 13.43 1.28 -20.45
CA THR A 171 14.82 0.92 -20.09
C THR A 171 15.00 -0.57 -19.78
N PRO A 172 16.20 -1.10 -20.04
CA PRO A 172 16.43 -2.51 -20.34
C PRO A 172 16.31 -3.46 -19.14
N SER A 173 16.08 -4.73 -19.48
CA SER A 173 15.77 -5.97 -18.73
C SER A 173 16.45 -6.26 -17.37
N ASP A 174 17.27 -5.37 -16.81
CA ASP A 174 18.06 -5.66 -15.60
C ASP A 174 18.02 -4.47 -14.61
N SER A 175 16.93 -4.26 -13.86
CA SER A 175 17.01 -3.57 -12.56
C SER A 175 15.77 -3.80 -11.67
N ASN A 176 15.95 -3.60 -10.35
CA ASN A 176 14.92 -3.82 -9.31
C ASN A 176 13.85 -2.71 -9.33
N GLY A 177 12.57 -3.05 -9.14
CA GLY A 177 11.43 -2.21 -9.52
C GLY A 177 10.94 -1.14 -8.53
N CYS A 178 10.57 0.02 -9.05
CA CYS A 178 9.64 0.98 -8.46
C CYS A 178 8.24 0.73 -9.03
N VAL A 179 7.22 0.66 -8.17
CA VAL A 179 5.82 0.42 -8.52
C VAL A 179 5.03 1.70 -8.25
N LEU A 180 4.30 2.19 -9.25
CA LEU A 180 3.39 3.32 -9.10
C LEU A 180 1.95 2.86 -9.23
N SER A 181 1.21 3.09 -8.15
CA SER A 181 -0.20 2.76 -8.08
C SER A 181 -1.03 4.04 -8.02
N GLU A 182 -2.18 4.03 -8.67
CA GLU A 182 -3.23 5.02 -8.46
C GLU A 182 -4.32 4.41 -7.61
N MET A 183 -4.84 5.20 -6.66
CA MET A 183 -5.90 4.80 -5.77
C MET A 183 -7.24 5.23 -6.36
N GLY A 184 -8.08 4.25 -6.69
CA GLY A 184 -9.47 4.49 -7.09
C GLY A 184 -10.33 4.67 -5.84
N LEU A 185 -11.11 5.74 -5.78
CA LEU A 185 -12.13 5.97 -4.76
C LEU A 185 -13.40 5.17 -5.08
#